data_AF-A0A927FVG7-F1
#
_entry.id   AF-A0A927FVG7-F1
#
_cell.length_a   1.000
_cell.length_b   1.000
_cell.length_c   1.000
_cell.angle_alpha   90.00
_cell.angle_beta   90.00
_cell.angle_gamma   90.00
#
_symmetry.space_group_name_H-M   'P 1'
#
loop_
_entity.id
_entity.type
_entity.pdbx_description
1 polymer ?
#
loop_
_entity_poly.entity_id
_entity_poly.type
_entity_poly.pdbx_seq_one_letter_code
_entity_poly.pdbx_strand_id
1 'polypeptide(L)'
;MPETDTQARLPVPLAAPAPRPSLARSHADAAFVGHLLAARDRLPPQRARRNASVEAAIGSYTQGARIAVRRMPQGYRKNLTA
;
A
#
# COMPACT_ATOMS: atom_id res chain seq x y z
N MET A 1 -24.26 -12.02 -28.72
CA MET A 1 -23.75 -11.37 -27.50
C MET A 1 -22.54 -10.57 -27.91
N PRO A 2 -22.60 -9.23 -27.99
CA PRO A 2 -21.44 -8.43 -28.39
C PRO A 2 -20.46 -8.33 -27.22
N GLU A 3 -19.22 -8.70 -27.48
CA GLU A 3 -18.09 -8.58 -26.57
C GLU A 3 -17.77 -7.10 -26.39
N THR A 4 -17.96 -6.58 -25.18
CA THR A 4 -17.65 -5.19 -24.84
C THR A 4 -16.14 -5.00 -24.82
N ASP A 5 -15.62 -4.54 -25.95
CA ASP A 5 -14.25 -4.10 -26.15
C ASP A 5 -13.96 -2.89 -25.25
N THR A 6 -13.54 -3.19 -24.01
CA THR A 6 -13.21 -2.16 -23.01
C THR A 6 -11.83 -1.63 -23.36
N GLN A 7 -11.76 -0.78 -24.38
CA GLN A 7 -10.58 0.04 -24.62
C GLN A 7 -10.46 1.03 -23.46
N ALA A 8 -9.61 0.69 -22.49
CA ALA A 8 -9.25 1.57 -21.40
C ALA A 8 -8.70 2.88 -21.99
N ARG A 9 -9.49 3.94 -21.95
CA ARG A 9 -9.08 5.30 -22.32
C ARG A 9 -8.07 5.81 -21.30
N LEU A 10 -6.83 5.36 -21.43
CA LEU A 10 -5.72 5.87 -20.66
C LEU A 10 -5.46 7.33 -21.10
N PRO A 11 -5.17 8.24 -20.16
CA PRO A 11 -4.82 9.61 -20.51
C PRO A 11 -3.63 9.60 -21.49
N VAL A 12 -3.84 10.17 -22.68
CA VAL A 12 -2.79 10.31 -23.68
C VAL A 12 -1.96 11.55 -23.31
N PRO A 13 -0.63 11.44 -23.15
CA PRO A 13 0.21 12.59 -22.82
C PRO A 13 0.18 13.60 -23.98
N LEU A 14 -0.21 14.84 -23.67
CA LEU A 14 -0.37 15.93 -24.65
C LEU A 14 0.97 16.60 -25.05
N ALA A 15 2.06 16.31 -24.33
CA ALA A 15 3.36 16.91 -24.55
C ALA A 15 4.47 15.86 -24.46
N ALA A 16 5.55 16.10 -25.21
CA ALA A 16 6.76 15.30 -25.09
C ALA A 16 7.31 15.40 -23.66
N PRO A 17 7.80 14.30 -23.08
CA PRO A 17 8.35 14.31 -21.73
C PRO A 17 9.54 15.27 -21.65
N ALA A 18 9.41 16.31 -20.82
CA ALA A 18 10.50 17.22 -20.54
C ALA A 18 11.63 16.51 -19.75
N PRO A 19 12.90 16.87 -19.97
CA PRO A 19 14.00 16.34 -19.18
C PRO A 19 13.78 16.67 -17.70
N ARG A 20 13.64 15.64 -16.86
CA ARG A 20 13.39 15.83 -15.42
C ARG A 20 14.61 16.50 -14.78
N PRO A 21 14.48 17.70 -14.17
CA PRO A 21 15.59 18.44 -13.57
C PRO A 21 16.09 17.83 -12.25
N SER A 22 15.75 16.58 -11.93
CA SER A 22 16.08 15.92 -10.67
C SER A 22 17.27 14.97 -10.74
N LEU A 23 17.67 14.49 -11.93
CA LEU A 23 18.79 13.54 -12.06
C LEU A 23 20.16 14.19 -11.84
N ALA A 24 20.30 15.49 -12.12
CA ALA A 24 21.57 16.21 -11.91
C ALA A 24 21.80 16.66 -10.45
N ARG A 25 20.75 16.65 -9.60
CA ARG A 25 20.83 17.12 -8.19
C ARG A 25 21.23 16.03 -7.20
N SER A 26 21.16 14.78 -7.61
CA SER A 26 21.52 13.63 -6.80
C SER A 26 22.38 12.70 -7.65
N HIS A 27 23.64 13.05 -7.84
CA HIS A 27 24.60 12.06 -8.31
C HIS A 27 24.73 11.02 -7.20
N ALA A 28 24.12 9.86 -7.41
CA ALA A 28 24.28 8.73 -6.52
C ALA A 28 25.71 8.23 -6.66
N ASP A 29 26.58 8.67 -5.75
CA ASP A 29 27.96 8.20 -5.69
C ASP A 29 27.99 6.66 -5.54
N ALA A 30 29.03 6.02 -6.06
CA ALA A 30 29.21 4.57 -5.99
C ALA A 30 29.13 4.06 -4.55
N ALA A 31 29.63 4.85 -3.59
CA ALA A 31 29.51 4.58 -2.15
C ALA A 31 28.04 4.55 -1.69
N PHE A 32 27.21 5.50 -2.15
CA PHE A 32 25.79 5.53 -1.84
C PHE A 32 25.06 4.32 -2.41
N VAL A 33 25.34 3.95 -3.67
CA VAL A 33 24.75 2.76 -4.30
C VAL A 33 25.19 1.48 -3.58
N GLY A 34 26.46 1.39 -3.18
CA GLY A 34 26.98 0.27 -2.39
C GLY A 34 26.28 0.14 -1.03
N HIS A 35 26.11 1.24 -0.31
CA HIS A 35 25.37 1.25 0.96
C HIS A 35 23.89 0.89 0.78
N LEU A 36 23.25 1.35 -0.30
CA LEU A 36 21.86 1.02 -0.60
C LEU A 36 21.68 -0.47 -0.88
N LEU A 37 22.58 -1.07 -1.67
CA LEU A 37 22.57 -2.51 -1.95
C LEU A 37 22.84 -3.33 -0.68
N ALA A 38 23.83 -2.94 0.12
CA ALA A 38 24.13 -3.62 1.39
C ALA A 38 22.98 -3.51 2.42
N ALA A 39 22.25 -2.39 2.43
CA ALA A 39 21.10 -2.18 3.30
C ALA A 39 19.82 -2.89 2.80
N ARG A 40 19.77 -3.30 1.52
CA ARG A 40 18.62 -4.00 0.93
C ARG A 40 18.28 -5.29 1.66
N ASP A 41 19.29 -6.02 2.11
CA ASP A 41 19.12 -7.29 2.83
C ASP A 41 18.64 -7.09 4.27
N ARG A 42 18.77 -5.86 4.80
CA ARG A 42 18.31 -5.46 6.14
C ARG A 42 16.92 -4.84 6.14
N LEU A 43 16.36 -4.54 4.97
CA LEU A 43 14.99 -4.04 4.89
C LEU A 43 14.04 -5.16 5.34
N PRO A 44 13.10 -4.88 6.24
CA PRO A 44 12.02 -5.82 6.55
C PRO A 44 11.41 -6.27 5.22
N PRO A 45 11.12 -7.55 5.03
CA PRO A 45 10.65 -8.06 3.75
C PRO A 45 9.26 -7.48 3.46
N GLN A 46 9.23 -6.28 2.87
CA GLN A 46 8.02 -5.68 2.33
C GLN A 46 7.40 -6.62 1.28
N ARG A 47 8.21 -7.50 0.67
CA ARG A 47 7.75 -8.65 -0.12
C ARG A 47 7.03 -9.73 0.69
N ALA A 48 7.51 -10.12 1.87
CA ALA A 48 6.78 -11.07 2.73
C ALA A 48 5.44 -10.48 3.20
N ARG A 49 5.36 -9.15 3.41
CA ARG A 49 4.10 -8.46 3.67
C ARG A 49 3.16 -8.41 2.46
N ARG A 50 3.67 -8.29 1.23
CA ARG A 50 2.85 -8.38 -0.01
C ARG A 50 2.39 -9.79 -0.32
N ASN A 51 3.18 -10.80 0.06
CA ASN A 51 2.85 -12.22 -0.07
C ASN A 51 2.29 -12.79 1.25
N ALA A 52 1.56 -11.97 2.01
CA ALA A 52 0.89 -12.46 3.21
C ALA A 52 -0.07 -13.60 2.82
N SER A 53 -0.09 -14.68 3.61
CA SER A 53 -0.96 -15.84 3.36
C SER A 53 -2.44 -15.43 3.37
N VAL A 54 -3.30 -16.23 2.74
CA VAL A 54 -4.77 -16.05 2.79
C VAL A 54 -5.25 -15.93 4.24
N GLU A 55 -4.65 -16.70 5.15
CA GLU A 55 -4.94 -16.65 6.59
C GLU A 55 -4.62 -15.28 7.22
N ALA A 56 -3.52 -14.64 6.84
CA ALA A 56 -3.18 -13.30 7.29
C ALA A 56 -4.19 -12.24 6.77
N ALA A 57 -4.71 -12.43 5.55
CA ALA A 57 -5.77 -11.58 5.02
C ALA A 57 -7.07 -11.75 5.81
N ILE A 58 -7.49 -12.99 6.12
CA ILE A 58 -8.67 -13.28 6.96
C ILE A 58 -8.49 -12.66 8.36
N GLY A 59 -7.30 -12.78 8.95
CA GLY A 59 -6.95 -12.13 10.21
C GLY A 59 -7.11 -10.60 10.16
N SER A 60 -6.74 -9.95 9.06
CA SER A 60 -6.90 -8.50 8.91
C SER A 60 -8.37 -8.05 8.80
N TYR A 61 -9.22 -8.81 8.09
CA TYR A 61 -10.66 -8.51 8.01
C TYR A 61 -11.35 -8.68 9.35
N THR A 62 -11.03 -9.75 10.09
CA THR A 62 -11.57 -9.98 11.44
C THR A 62 -11.12 -8.90 12.43
N GLN A 63 -9.88 -8.43 12.32
CA GLN A 63 -9.36 -7.34 13.14
C GLN A 63 -10.04 -6.00 12.80
N GLY A 64 -10.19 -5.68 11.51
CA GLY A 64 -10.91 -4.49 11.04
C GLY A 64 -12.38 -4.46 11.48
N ALA A 65 -13.05 -5.61 11.43
CA ALA A 65 -14.44 -5.74 11.89
C ALA A 65 -14.59 -5.40 13.39
N ARG A 66 -13.59 -5.74 14.22
CA ARG A 66 -13.59 -5.42 15.66
C ARG A 66 -13.36 -3.94 15.95
N ILE A 67 -12.72 -3.20 15.05
CA ILE A 67 -12.52 -1.75 15.19
C ILE A 67 -13.85 -0.99 15.03
N ALA A 68 -14.73 -1.47 14.15
CA ALA A 68 -16.08 -0.92 13.97
C ALA A 68 -17.02 -1.23 15.14
N VAL A 69 -16.64 -2.14 16.05
CA VAL A 69 -17.43 -2.43 17.25
C VAL A 69 -17.27 -1.29 18.24
N ARG A 70 -18.26 -0.40 18.29
CA ARG A 70 -18.38 0.66 19.29
C ARG A 70 -18.62 0.04 20.67
N ARG A 71 -17.54 -0.23 21.41
CA ARG A 71 -17.61 -0.71 22.80
C ARG A 71 -17.99 0.44 23.73
N MET A 72 -18.83 0.14 24.71
CA MET A 72 -19.06 1.06 25.82
C MET A 72 -17.81 1.08 26.71
N PRO A 73 -17.42 2.23 27.27
CA PRO A 73 -16.41 2.29 28.32
C PRO A 73 -16.82 1.38 29.50
N GLN A 74 -15.82 0.89 30.23
CA GLN A 74 -16.06 0.05 31.40
C GLN A 74 -16.97 0.77 32.41
N GLY A 75 -17.99 0.08 32.90
CA GLY A 75 -18.99 0.62 33.83
C GLY A 75 -20.27 1.15 33.20
N TYR A 76 -20.33 1.34 31.87
CA TYR A 76 -21.55 1.79 31.18
C TYR A 76 -22.33 0.60 30.61
N ARG A 77 -23.65 0.55 30.87
CA ARG A 77 -24.55 -0.48 30.33
C ARG A 77 -25.44 0.12 29.24
N LYS A 78 -25.76 -0.68 28.21
CA LYS A 78 -26.77 -0.33 27.21
C LYS A 78 -28.13 -0.65 27.82
N ASN A 79 -28.95 0.38 28.04
CA ASN A 79 -30.33 0.21 28.44
C ASN A 79 -31.13 -0.05 27.16
N LEU A 80 -31.54 -1.30 26.93
CA LEU A 80 -32.53 -1.62 25.90
C LEU A 80 -33.89 -1.29 26.50
N THR A 81 -34.31 -0.03 26.37
CA THR A 81 -35.71 0.32 26.60
C THR A 81 -36.46 0.04 25.31
N ALA A 82 -37.40 -0.90 25.37
CA ALA A 82 -38.36 -1.19 24.30
C ALA A 82 -39.42 -0.08 24.21
#